data_AF-A0A7X2XPF5-F1
#
_entry.id   AF-A0A7X2XPF5-F1
#
_cell.length_a   1.000
_cell.length_b   1.000
_cell.length_c   1.000
_cell.angle_alpha   90.00
_cell.angle_beta   90.00
_cell.angle_gamma   90.00
#
_symmetry.space_group_name_H-M   'P 1'
#
loop_
_entity.id
_entity.type
_entity.pdbx_description
1 polymer ?
#
loop_
_entity_poly.entity_id
_entity_poly.type
_entity_poly.pdbx_seq_one_letter_code
_entity_poly.pdbx_strand_id
1 'polypeptide(L)'
;MTIDDEPWFVGKDVADILGYAKPLDAISRHVDEDDSVKYGLTDNLGRTQNTIIINESGLYSLILSSKLPQAKEFKRWVTSEVLPAIRKQGGFIREDLDEDAFIALFTGQKKLREQQTSMLEDIDYLKSEQPIHPSYAQSLLKKRKARVVACLGGIDSPAYADKIFAQSVF
;
A
#
# COMPACT_ATOMS: atom_id res chain seq x y z
N MET A 1 -4.91 17.77 -0.55
CA MET A 1 -5.99 16.79 -0.86
C MET A 1 -5.34 15.51 -1.31
N THR A 2 -5.96 14.35 -1.17
CA THR A 2 -5.46 13.10 -1.77
C THR A 2 -6.42 12.62 -2.86
N ILE A 3 -5.90 12.23 -4.01
CA ILE A 3 -6.64 11.59 -5.11
C ILE A 3 -5.84 10.35 -5.48
N ASP A 4 -6.47 9.18 -5.51
CA ASP A 4 -5.82 7.89 -5.81
C ASP A 4 -4.57 7.64 -4.94
N ASP A 5 -4.67 7.97 -3.64
CA ASP A 5 -3.60 7.93 -2.64
C ASP A 5 -2.38 8.84 -2.93
N GLU A 6 -2.44 9.67 -3.97
CA GLU A 6 -1.42 10.67 -4.27
C GLU A 6 -1.80 12.04 -3.69
N PRO A 7 -0.83 12.81 -3.14
CA PRO A 7 -1.09 14.15 -2.64
C PRO A 7 -1.21 15.17 -3.78
N TRP A 8 -2.23 16.01 -3.69
CA TRP A 8 -2.49 17.14 -4.58
C TRP A 8 -2.47 18.47 -3.83
N PHE A 9 -1.84 19.46 -4.45
CA PHE A 9 -1.55 20.78 -3.91
C PHE A 9 -2.24 21.87 -4.74
N VAL A 10 -2.63 22.97 -4.10
CA VAL A 10 -3.14 24.14 -4.84
C VAL A 10 -1.96 24.82 -5.53
N GLY A 11 -1.89 24.71 -6.86
CA GLY A 11 -0.73 25.15 -7.62
C GLY A 11 -0.46 26.66 -7.49
N LYS A 12 -1.52 27.46 -7.35
CA LYS A 12 -1.40 28.90 -7.11
C LYS A 12 -0.62 29.20 -5.83
N ASP A 13 -0.99 28.58 -4.72
CA ASP A 13 -0.38 28.81 -3.42
C ASP A 13 1.09 28.39 -3.43
N VAL A 14 1.39 27.25 -4.08
CA VAL A 14 2.77 26.78 -4.28
C VAL A 14 3.59 27.80 -5.06
N ALA A 15 3.08 28.29 -6.19
CA ALA A 15 3.79 29.26 -7.01
C ALA A 15 3.97 30.62 -6.30
N ASP A 16 2.99 31.05 -5.51
CA ASP A 16 3.08 32.25 -4.65
C ASP A 16 4.19 32.10 -3.60
N ILE A 17 4.23 30.96 -2.89
CA ILE A 17 5.29 30.65 -1.90
C ILE A 17 6.68 30.62 -2.54
N LEU A 18 6.78 30.11 -3.77
CA LEU A 18 8.03 30.07 -4.54
C LEU A 18 8.43 31.43 -5.13
N GLY A 19 7.64 32.48 -4.92
CA GLY A 19 7.94 33.84 -5.32
C GLY A 19 7.74 34.12 -6.81
N TYR A 20 6.92 33.33 -7.51
CA TYR A 20 6.58 33.60 -8.90
C TYR A 20 5.67 34.82 -9.02
N ALA A 21 6.08 35.81 -9.82
CA ALA A 21 5.28 37.03 -10.02
C ALA A 21 3.92 36.77 -10.69
N LYS A 22 3.81 35.69 -11.47
CA LYS A 22 2.58 35.27 -12.15
C LYS A 22 2.36 33.77 -11.93
N PRO A 23 1.61 33.37 -10.88
CA PRO A 23 1.40 31.96 -10.52
C PRO A 23 0.87 31.10 -11.66
N LEU A 24 -0.21 31.54 -12.32
CA LEU A 24 -0.83 30.79 -13.43
C LEU A 24 0.11 30.58 -14.61
N ASP A 25 0.94 31.59 -14.90
CA ASP A 25 1.93 31.57 -15.98
C ASP A 25 3.12 30.65 -15.63
N ALA A 26 3.49 30.60 -14.35
CA ALA A 26 4.50 29.67 -13.85
C ALA A 26 4.01 28.22 -13.96
N ILE A 27 2.77 27.93 -13.53
CA ILE A 27 2.17 26.61 -13.65
C ILE A 27 2.12 26.19 -15.12
N SER A 28 1.57 27.04 -16.00
CA SER A 28 1.45 26.74 -17.43
C SER A 28 2.79 26.53 -18.15
N ARG A 29 3.90 27.07 -17.65
CA ARG A 29 5.22 26.94 -18.28
C ARG A 29 6.08 25.81 -17.73
N HIS A 30 5.84 25.43 -16.49
CA HIS A 30 6.75 24.55 -15.74
C HIS A 30 6.09 23.26 -15.30
N VAL A 31 4.76 23.14 -15.39
CA VAL A 31 4.02 21.93 -15.02
C VAL A 31 3.43 21.34 -16.30
N ASP A 32 3.63 20.04 -16.48
CA ASP A 32 3.06 19.32 -17.61
C ASP A 32 1.53 19.17 -17.46
N GLU A 33 0.83 18.99 -18.57
CA GLU A 33 -0.64 18.89 -18.56
C GLU A 33 -1.14 17.71 -17.73
N ASP A 34 -0.40 16.59 -17.74
CA ASP A 34 -0.72 15.38 -16.95
C ASP A 34 -0.55 15.59 -15.44
N ASP A 35 0.25 16.59 -15.04
CA ASP A 35 0.57 16.89 -13.64
C ASP A 35 -0.32 17.99 -13.05
N SER A 36 -1.31 18.49 -13.81
CA SER A 36 -2.19 19.57 -13.37
C SER A 36 -3.66 19.36 -13.76
N VAL A 37 -4.58 19.66 -12.85
CA VAL A 37 -6.01 19.49 -13.07
C VAL A 37 -6.78 20.73 -12.58
N LYS A 38 -7.81 21.13 -13.33
CA LYS A 38 -8.77 22.14 -12.86
C LYS A 38 -9.73 21.49 -11.86
N TYR A 39 -9.76 22.02 -10.65
CA TYR A 39 -10.57 21.50 -9.57
C TYR A 39 -11.47 22.58 -8.98
N GLY A 40 -12.75 22.26 -8.83
CA GLY A 40 -13.72 23.13 -8.18
C GLY A 40 -13.64 23.01 -6.67
N LEU A 41 -13.10 24.02 -6.00
CA LEU A 41 -13.14 24.12 -4.54
C LEU A 41 -14.36 24.92 -4.10
N THR A 42 -15.14 24.36 -3.18
CA THR A 42 -16.25 25.08 -2.56
C THR A 42 -15.74 25.78 -1.31
N ASP A 43 -15.82 27.10 -1.31
CA ASP A 43 -15.46 27.94 -0.16
C ASP A 43 -16.50 27.78 0.98
N ASN A 44 -16.15 28.20 2.19
CA ASN A 44 -17.01 28.17 3.38
C ASN A 44 -18.34 28.93 3.19
N LEU A 45 -18.41 29.82 2.19
CA LEU A 45 -19.62 30.55 1.81
C LEU A 45 -20.45 29.84 0.72
N GLY A 46 -20.14 28.58 0.39
CA GLY A 46 -20.86 27.76 -0.59
C GLY A 46 -20.60 28.14 -2.05
N ARG A 47 -19.58 28.94 -2.34
CA ARG A 47 -19.21 29.35 -3.71
C ARG A 47 -18.16 28.40 -4.25
N THR A 48 -18.41 27.85 -5.43
CA THR A 48 -17.41 27.03 -6.13
C THR A 48 -16.46 27.93 -6.91
N GLN A 49 -15.18 27.89 -6.57
CA GLN A 49 -14.11 28.53 -7.32
C GLN A 49 -13.28 27.45 -8.01
N ASN A 50 -13.03 27.65 -9.30
CA ASN A 50 -12.13 26.77 -10.05
C ASN A 50 -10.70 27.20 -9.80
N THR A 51 -9.88 26.30 -9.26
CA THR A 51 -8.43 26.47 -9.13
C THR A 51 -7.70 25.39 -9.90
N ILE A 52 -6.39 25.54 -10.04
CA ILE A 52 -5.53 24.50 -10.58
C ILE A 52 -4.85 23.81 -9.40
N ILE A 53 -5.01 22.49 -9.33
CA ILE A 53 -4.26 21.64 -8.43
C ILE A 53 -3.17 20.91 -9.21
N ILE A 54 -2.06 20.62 -8.55
CA ILE A 54 -0.91 19.91 -9.10
C ILE A 54 -0.56 18.71 -8.22
N ASN A 55 -0.10 17.63 -8.83
CA ASN A 55 0.42 16.46 -8.12
C ASN A 55 1.86 16.73 -7.61
N GLU A 56 2.50 15.70 -7.04
CA GLU A 56 3.88 15.79 -6.55
C GLU A 56 4.90 16.04 -7.67
N SER A 57 4.72 15.44 -8.85
CA SER A 57 5.57 15.69 -10.02
C SER A 57 5.56 17.17 -10.43
N GLY A 58 4.36 17.75 -10.59
CA GLY A 58 4.20 19.17 -10.92
C GLY A 58 4.75 20.11 -9.85
N LEU A 59 4.61 19.74 -8.57
CA LEU A 59 5.24 20.47 -7.46
C LEU A 59 6.77 20.53 -7.62
N TYR A 60 7.41 19.40 -7.86
CA TYR A 60 8.87 19.37 -8.06
C TYR A 60 9.29 20.16 -9.30
N SER A 61 8.52 20.09 -10.38
CA SER A 61 8.83 20.86 -11.60
C SER A 61 8.84 22.37 -11.34
N LEU A 62 7.93 22.89 -10.51
CA LEU A 62 7.95 24.29 -10.05
C LEU A 62 9.17 24.59 -9.17
N ILE A 63 9.47 23.75 -8.18
CA ILE A 63 10.60 23.97 -7.26
C ILE A 63 11.92 23.97 -8.04
N LEU A 64 12.13 23.02 -8.94
CA LEU A 64 13.35 22.87 -9.73
C LEU A 64 13.53 24.00 -10.76
N SER A 65 12.44 24.66 -11.15
CA SER A 65 12.42 25.81 -12.06
C SER A 65 12.49 27.16 -11.32
N SER A 66 12.31 27.17 -10.00
CA SER A 66 12.27 28.41 -9.23
C SER A 66 13.63 29.09 -9.15
N LYS A 67 13.60 30.43 -9.08
CA LYS A 67 14.77 31.29 -8.89
C LYS A 67 15.03 31.62 -7.42
N LEU A 68 14.12 31.24 -6.54
CA LEU A 68 14.19 31.50 -5.10
C LEU A 68 15.45 30.81 -4.50
N PRO A 69 16.23 31.50 -3.64
CA PRO A 69 17.45 30.92 -3.06
C PRO A 69 17.22 29.56 -2.37
N GLN A 70 16.17 29.44 -1.57
CA GLN A 70 15.81 28.20 -0.88
C GLN A 70 15.49 27.06 -1.86
N ALA A 71 14.81 27.36 -2.96
CA ALA A 71 14.52 26.37 -4.00
C ALA A 71 15.78 25.92 -4.74
N LYS A 72 16.75 26.82 -4.93
CA LYS A 72 18.07 26.47 -5.50
C LYS A 72 18.90 25.59 -4.56
N GLU A 73 18.86 25.85 -3.27
CA GLU A 73 19.51 25.00 -2.26
C GLU A 73 18.90 23.61 -2.27
N PHE A 74 17.57 23.50 -2.24
CA PHE A 74 16.87 22.23 -2.36
C PHE A 74 17.23 21.50 -3.66
N LYS A 75 17.18 22.20 -4.81
CA LYS A 75 17.59 21.64 -6.10
C LYS A 75 19.02 21.12 -6.06
N ARG A 76 19.95 21.87 -5.46
CA ARG A 76 21.35 21.46 -5.36
C ARG A 76 21.50 20.22 -4.49
N TRP A 77 20.83 20.19 -3.35
CA TRP A 77 20.81 19.06 -2.44
C TRP A 77 20.26 17.79 -3.12
N VAL A 78 19.08 17.88 -3.76
CA VAL A 78 18.48 16.75 -4.49
C VAL A 78 19.42 16.25 -5.61
N THR A 79 19.99 17.16 -6.40
CA THR A 79 20.82 16.77 -7.55
C THR A 79 22.24 16.32 -7.18
N SER A 80 22.77 16.75 -6.04
CA SER A 80 24.16 16.45 -5.64
C SER A 80 24.26 15.33 -4.62
N GLU A 81 23.23 15.11 -3.81
CA GLU A 81 23.23 14.11 -2.74
C GLU A 81 22.19 13.02 -3.01
N VAL A 82 20.92 13.39 -3.11
CA VAL A 82 19.80 12.43 -3.15
C VAL A 82 19.83 11.57 -4.41
N LEU A 83 19.81 12.18 -5.60
CA LEU A 83 19.79 11.44 -6.87
C LEU A 83 21.07 10.60 -7.06
N PRO A 84 22.29 11.10 -6.75
CA PRO A 84 23.48 10.28 -6.80
C PRO A 84 23.47 9.10 -5.82
N ALA A 85 22.94 9.28 -4.60
CA ALA A 85 22.80 8.19 -3.64
C ALA A 85 21.85 7.10 -4.17
N ILE A 86 20.65 7.49 -4.63
CA ILE A 86 19.68 6.55 -5.22
C ILE A 86 20.29 5.82 -6.42
N ARG A 87 20.96 6.53 -7.34
CA ARG A 87 21.59 5.91 -8.53
C ARG A 87 22.67 4.89 -8.15
N LYS A 88 23.46 5.14 -7.10
CA LYS A 88 24.58 4.29 -6.70
C LYS A 88 24.16 3.13 -5.80
N GLN A 89 23.23 3.37 -4.87
CA GLN A 89 22.89 2.47 -3.77
C GLN A 89 21.47 1.89 -3.89
N GLY A 90 20.65 2.40 -4.82
CA GLY A 90 19.25 2.01 -4.97
C GLY A 90 18.29 2.73 -4.02
N GLY A 91 18.79 3.58 -3.12
CA GLY A 91 17.97 4.34 -2.17
C GLY A 91 18.72 5.54 -1.59
N PHE A 92 17.99 6.41 -0.91
CA PHE A 92 18.55 7.50 -0.11
C PHE A 92 18.20 7.24 1.35
N ILE A 93 19.22 7.12 2.19
CA ILE A 93 19.08 6.92 3.64
C ILE A 93 19.68 8.16 4.29
N ARG A 94 18.90 8.81 5.15
CA ARG A 94 19.41 9.95 5.92
C ARG A 94 20.29 9.44 7.05
N GLU A 95 21.42 10.10 7.29
CA GLU A 95 22.44 9.70 8.27
C GLU A 95 21.95 9.75 9.73
N ASP A 96 20.81 10.37 10.02
CA ASP A 96 20.19 10.48 11.35
C ASP A 96 19.31 9.27 11.73
N LEU A 97 19.10 8.32 10.81
CA LEU A 97 18.39 7.08 11.07
C LEU A 97 19.34 6.06 11.69
N ASP A 98 18.95 5.52 12.84
CA ASP A 98 19.64 4.39 13.46
C ASP A 98 19.70 3.22 12.46
N GLU A 99 20.91 2.78 12.13
CA GLU A 99 21.18 1.80 11.08
C GLU A 99 20.50 0.47 11.39
N ASP A 100 20.43 0.10 12.68
CA ASP A 100 19.74 -1.08 13.18
C ASP A 100 18.21 -0.97 12.99
N ALA A 101 17.63 0.19 13.29
CA ALA A 101 16.21 0.44 13.07
C ALA A 101 15.84 0.38 11.59
N PHE A 102 16.73 0.86 10.71
CA PHE A 102 16.55 0.79 9.27
C PHE A 102 16.58 -0.65 8.76
N ILE A 103 17.59 -1.43 9.16
CA ILE A 103 17.69 -2.86 8.81
C ILE A 103 16.44 -3.60 9.31
N ALA A 104 16.00 -3.34 10.54
CA ALA A 104 14.79 -3.93 11.10
C ALA A 104 13.53 -3.57 10.31
N LEU A 105 13.38 -2.32 9.86
CA LEU A 105 12.24 -1.88 9.06
C LEU A 105 12.20 -2.59 7.69
N PHE A 106 13.33 -2.62 6.98
CA PHE A 106 13.40 -3.23 5.64
C PHE A 106 13.22 -4.74 5.69
N THR A 107 13.86 -5.41 6.65
CA THR A 107 13.67 -6.86 6.85
C THR A 107 12.25 -7.18 7.30
N GLY A 108 11.66 -6.35 8.16
CA GLY A 108 10.26 -6.45 8.58
C GLY A 108 9.30 -6.30 7.41
N GLN A 109 9.46 -5.27 6.57
CA GLN A 109 8.64 -5.07 5.37
C GLN A 109 8.78 -6.24 4.39
N LYS A 110 10.01 -6.73 4.15
CA LYS A 110 10.25 -7.87 3.26
C LYS A 110 9.51 -9.11 3.77
N LYS A 111 9.65 -9.42 5.06
CA LYS A 111 9.00 -10.57 5.69
C LYS A 111 7.47 -10.46 5.66
N LEU A 112 6.93 -9.27 5.89
CA LEU A 112 5.49 -9.00 5.76
C LEU A 112 5.00 -9.25 4.33
N ARG A 113 5.74 -8.80 3.31
CA ARG A 113 5.39 -9.07 1.91
C ARG A 113 5.43 -10.55 1.58
N GLU A 114 6.48 -11.26 2.00
CA GLU A 114 6.57 -12.71 1.83
C GLU A 114 5.40 -13.44 2.49
N GLN A 115 5.01 -13.04 3.69
CA GLN A 115 3.82 -13.57 4.38
C GLN A 115 2.53 -13.27 3.61
N GLN A 116 2.36 -12.04 3.10
CA GLN A 116 1.19 -11.69 2.29
C GLN A 116 1.09 -12.54 1.02
N THR A 117 2.21 -12.77 0.33
CA THR A 117 2.26 -13.63 -0.87
C THR A 117 1.87 -15.06 -0.53
N SER A 118 2.47 -15.64 0.52
CA SER A 118 2.13 -16.99 0.98
C SER A 118 0.66 -17.10 1.40
N MET A 119 0.11 -16.10 2.10
CA MET A 119 -1.31 -16.08 2.45
C MET A 119 -2.21 -16.00 1.21
N LEU A 120 -1.80 -15.27 0.18
CA LEU A 120 -2.55 -15.19 -1.08
C LEU A 120 -2.60 -16.54 -1.78
N GLU A 121 -1.46 -17.25 -1.83
CA GLU A 121 -1.36 -18.60 -2.37
C GLU A 121 -2.23 -19.59 -1.57
N ASP A 122 -2.21 -19.52 -0.24
CA ASP A 122 -3.06 -20.34 0.62
C ASP A 122 -4.55 -20.08 0.37
N ILE A 123 -4.94 -18.80 0.19
CA ILE A 123 -6.33 -18.44 -0.12
C ILE A 123 -6.74 -19.00 -1.48
N ASP A 124 -5.86 -18.95 -2.49
CA ASP A 124 -6.14 -19.47 -3.82
C ASP A 124 -6.26 -21.00 -3.81
N TYR A 125 -5.37 -21.68 -3.07
CA TYR A 125 -5.47 -23.12 -2.78
C TYR A 125 -6.80 -23.48 -2.11
N LEU A 126 -7.21 -22.75 -1.07
CA LEU A 126 -8.47 -22.98 -0.38
C LEU A 126 -9.69 -22.76 -1.29
N LYS A 127 -9.65 -21.78 -2.19
CA LYS A 127 -10.75 -21.51 -3.12
C LYS A 127 -10.85 -22.56 -4.23
N SER A 128 -9.71 -23.09 -4.69
CA SER A 128 -9.64 -24.01 -5.84
C SER A 128 -9.75 -25.48 -5.45
N GLU A 129 -9.06 -25.92 -4.38
CA GLU A 129 -8.99 -27.33 -3.98
C GLU A 129 -9.94 -27.71 -2.82
N GLN A 130 -10.49 -26.75 -2.08
CA GLN A 130 -11.54 -27.00 -1.08
C GLN A 130 -12.88 -26.40 -1.54
N PRO A 131 -13.63 -27.08 -2.44
CA PRO A 131 -14.93 -26.60 -2.93
C PRO A 131 -16.01 -26.53 -1.85
N ILE A 132 -15.75 -27.11 -0.67
CA ILE A 132 -16.66 -27.10 0.47
C ILE A 132 -16.01 -26.26 1.57
N HIS A 133 -16.66 -25.15 1.93
CA HIS A 133 -16.20 -24.27 3.01
C HIS A 133 -15.96 -25.07 4.32
N PRO A 134 -14.87 -24.79 5.09
CA PRO A 134 -14.43 -25.63 6.22
C PRO A 134 -15.49 -25.95 7.27
N SER A 135 -16.41 -25.01 7.54
CA SER A 135 -17.52 -25.22 8.47
C SER A 135 -18.48 -26.34 8.04
N TYR A 136 -18.71 -26.49 6.73
CA TYR A 136 -19.52 -27.56 6.17
C TYR A 136 -18.75 -28.89 6.18
N ALA A 137 -17.45 -28.87 5.87
CA ALA A 137 -16.59 -30.05 5.96
C ALA A 137 -16.57 -30.64 7.38
N GLN A 138 -16.43 -29.79 8.41
CA GLN A 138 -16.50 -30.21 9.82
C GLN A 138 -17.88 -30.79 10.17
N SER A 139 -18.96 -30.16 9.70
CA SER A 139 -20.33 -30.64 9.91
C SER A 139 -20.58 -32.01 9.24
N LEU A 140 -20.05 -32.20 8.03
CA LEU A 140 -20.10 -33.47 7.29
C LEU A 140 -19.26 -34.54 7.98
N LEU A 141 -18.06 -34.20 8.47
CA LEU A 141 -17.21 -35.12 9.24
C LEU A 141 -17.91 -35.56 10.52
N LYS A 142 -18.55 -34.65 11.26
CA LYS A 142 -19.31 -34.97 12.46
C LYS A 142 -20.47 -35.93 12.16
N LYS A 143 -21.24 -35.66 11.09
CA LYS A 143 -22.31 -36.55 10.62
C LYS A 143 -21.77 -37.92 10.18
N ARG A 144 -20.65 -37.95 9.45
CA ARG A 144 -19.96 -39.18 9.03
C ARG A 144 -19.55 -40.01 10.24
N LYS A 145 -18.83 -39.43 11.19
CA LYS A 145 -18.38 -40.09 12.42
C LYS A 145 -19.55 -40.67 13.21
N ALA A 146 -20.61 -39.88 13.43
CA ALA A 146 -21.83 -40.35 14.09
C ALA A 146 -22.49 -41.53 13.35
N ARG A 147 -22.53 -41.49 12.02
CA ARG A 147 -23.12 -42.56 11.22
C ARG A 147 -22.28 -43.84 11.25
N VAL A 148 -20.95 -43.72 11.21
CA VAL A 148 -20.02 -44.86 11.33
C VAL A 148 -20.21 -45.56 12.68
N VAL A 149 -20.30 -44.80 13.78
CA VAL A 149 -20.58 -45.36 15.12
C VAL A 149 -21.93 -46.08 15.16
N ALA A 150 -22.98 -45.48 14.60
CA ALA A 150 -24.30 -46.11 14.56
C ALA A 150 -24.31 -47.42 13.73
N CYS A 151 -23.63 -47.44 12.58
CA CYS A 151 -23.60 -48.62 11.70
C CYS A 151 -22.77 -49.78 12.28
N LEU A 152 -21.74 -49.48 13.09
CA LEU A 152 -20.88 -50.50 13.68
C LEU A 152 -21.40 -51.06 15.02
N GLY A 153 -22.56 -50.60 15.49
CA GLY A 153 -23.19 -51.13 16.71
C GLY A 153 -22.90 -50.31 17.97
N GLY A 154 -22.52 -49.05 17.83
CA GLY A 154 -22.22 -48.16 18.96
C GLY A 154 -20.73 -48.08 19.31
N ILE A 155 -20.41 -47.23 20.29
CA ILE A 155 -19.01 -46.92 20.67
C ILE A 155 -18.28 -48.16 21.23
N ASP A 156 -19.01 -49.08 21.83
CA ASP A 156 -18.47 -50.30 22.44
C ASP A 156 -18.30 -51.46 21.44
N SER A 157 -18.45 -51.19 20.14
CA SER A 157 -18.30 -52.19 19.09
C SER A 157 -16.87 -52.79 19.06
N PRO A 158 -16.73 -54.11 18.84
CA PRO A 158 -15.42 -54.76 18.64
C PRO A 158 -14.58 -54.13 17.53
N ALA A 159 -15.22 -53.44 16.57
CA ALA A 159 -14.54 -52.73 15.49
C ALA A 159 -13.58 -51.62 15.99
N TYR A 160 -13.80 -51.08 17.18
CA TYR A 160 -12.95 -50.03 17.77
C TYR A 160 -11.82 -50.56 18.65
N ALA A 161 -11.61 -51.88 18.72
CA ALA A 161 -10.45 -52.47 19.38
C ALA A 161 -9.12 -52.10 18.68
N ASP A 162 -9.17 -51.80 17.38
CA ASP A 162 -8.06 -51.19 16.64
C ASP A 162 -7.96 -49.69 16.94
N LYS A 163 -6.87 -49.30 17.61
CA LYS A 163 -6.58 -47.92 18.01
C LYS A 163 -6.42 -46.97 16.83
N ILE A 164 -5.89 -47.44 15.70
CA ILE A 164 -5.68 -46.60 14.51
C ILE A 164 -7.04 -46.25 13.90
N PHE A 165 -7.92 -47.26 13.79
CA PHE A 165 -9.27 -47.06 13.29
C PHE A 165 -10.10 -46.18 14.24
N ALA A 166 -10.01 -46.40 15.55
CA ALA A 166 -10.71 -45.60 16.55
C ALA A 166 -10.33 -44.11 16.48
N GLN A 167 -9.04 -43.78 16.32
CA GLN A 167 -8.58 -42.38 16.15
C GLN A 167 -9.12 -41.70 14.88
N SER A 168 -9.40 -42.46 13.83
CA SER A 168 -9.98 -41.91 12.59
C SER A 168 -11.47 -41.53 12.74
N VAL A 169 -12.17 -42.14 13.70
CA VAL A 169 -13.60 -41.96 13.94
C VAL A 169 -13.88 -41.03 15.13
N PHE A 170 -13.08 -41.05 16.18
CA PHE A 170 -13.20 -40.19 17.36
C PHE A 170 -12.18 -39.06 17.33
#